data_AF-A0A2N5VHS7-F1
#
_entry.id   AF-A0A2N5VHS7-F1
#
_cell.length_a   1.000
_cell.length_b   1.000
_cell.length_c   1.000
_cell.angle_alpha   90.00
_cell.angle_beta   90.00
_cell.angle_gamma   90.00
#
_symmetry.space_group_name_H-M   'P 1'
#
loop_
_entity.id
_entity.type
_entity.pdbx_description
1 polymer ?
#
loop_
_entity_poly.entity_id
_entity_poly.type
_entity_poly.pdbx_seq_one_letter_code
_entity_poly.pdbx_strand_id
1 'polypeptide(L)'
;MPHTIGSPMPLTSLRRTRTGRGIPAGRWISRVLKRQATDHCFAQNTVEKIVEGLKAVQDGHLFSEDPSLKAWAGETLDLIQIRSPSGCIITLMALREGKKVSIDVCFAMDMRLAATCCHLLINKQKSRPGWSPSALAEVDVAAVRKKYFSRDAAPTTHMVKLDYLPTRMKAYHEYPHAQYGLTSEESIKSFVIGNVKGASGHLAITKDELLSLVSLKWTAQDGLLAKLDDILLRRTTQKGPNEGSDLYPSHDFHHGAL
;
A
#
# COMPACT_ATOMS: atom_id res chain seq x y z
N MET A 1 9.30 32.55 -9.16
CA MET A 1 10.35 31.52 -9.33
C MET A 1 9.69 30.17 -9.11
N PRO A 2 9.27 29.43 -10.14
CA PRO A 2 8.62 28.15 -9.93
C PRO A 2 9.69 27.05 -9.72
N HIS A 3 9.54 26.31 -8.63
CA HIS A 3 10.37 25.15 -8.32
C HIS A 3 10.01 23.99 -9.24
N THR A 4 10.96 23.58 -10.07
CA THR A 4 10.85 22.43 -10.96
C THR A 4 10.81 21.15 -10.13
N ILE A 5 9.66 20.49 -10.12
CA ILE A 5 9.50 19.13 -9.59
C ILE A 5 10.32 18.19 -10.49
N GLY A 6 11.18 17.37 -9.87
CA GLY A 6 12.07 16.44 -10.57
C GLY A 6 11.28 15.52 -11.51
N SER A 7 11.61 15.60 -12.80
CA SER A 7 11.01 14.78 -13.85
C SER A 7 11.43 13.32 -13.70
N PRO A 8 10.55 12.32 -13.87
CA PRO A 8 10.96 10.92 -13.93
C PRO A 8 11.78 10.66 -15.21
N MET A 9 12.88 9.92 -15.05
CA MET A 9 13.89 9.67 -16.09
C MET A 9 13.35 9.03 -17.39
N PRO A 10 13.96 9.31 -18.56
CA PRO A 10 13.63 8.65 -19.82
C PRO A 10 14.18 7.21 -19.88
N LEU A 11 13.29 6.25 -20.16
CA LEU A 11 13.49 4.78 -20.12
C LEU A 11 14.36 4.18 -21.26
N THR A 12 15.39 4.88 -21.74
CA THR A 12 16.06 4.50 -23.00
C THR A 12 17.29 3.58 -22.90
N SER A 13 17.62 2.98 -21.74
CA SER A 13 18.79 2.08 -21.67
C SER A 13 18.62 0.86 -20.77
N LEU A 14 17.84 -0.13 -21.21
CA LEU A 14 17.98 -1.50 -20.69
C LEU A 14 18.07 -2.50 -21.86
N ARG A 15 19.31 -2.84 -22.24
CA ARG A 15 19.60 -3.89 -23.21
C ARG A 15 19.38 -5.28 -22.60
N ARG A 16 18.78 -6.15 -23.43
CA ARG A 16 18.56 -7.60 -23.30
C ARG A 16 19.73 -8.35 -22.64
N THR A 17 19.41 -9.24 -21.70
CA THR A 17 19.42 -10.72 -21.78
C THR A 17 18.61 -11.22 -20.56
N ARG A 18 17.82 -12.30 -20.55
CA ARG A 18 18.19 -13.70 -20.78
C ARG A 18 16.91 -14.56 -20.79
N THR A 19 17.00 -15.64 -21.54
CA THR A 19 16.01 -16.69 -21.80
C THR A 19 15.52 -17.41 -20.54
N GLY A 20 14.20 -17.47 -20.39
CA GLY A 20 13.41 -18.27 -19.45
C GLY A 20 11.95 -17.97 -19.73
N ARG A 21 10.98 -18.72 -19.19
CA ARG A 21 9.55 -18.37 -19.21
C ARG A 21 9.29 -17.11 -18.37
N GLY A 22 9.91 -16.00 -18.77
CA GLY A 22 9.87 -14.70 -18.14
C GLY A 22 8.80 -13.86 -18.81
N ILE A 23 8.11 -13.06 -18.01
CA ILE A 23 7.19 -12.05 -18.51
C ILE A 23 7.96 -11.12 -19.49
N PRO A 24 7.38 -10.65 -20.61
CA PRO A 24 8.07 -9.77 -21.54
C PRO A 24 8.53 -8.47 -20.88
N ALA A 25 9.73 -7.96 -21.20
CA ALA A 25 10.34 -6.79 -20.54
C ALA A 25 9.40 -5.56 -20.44
N GLY A 26 8.65 -5.24 -21.50
CA GLY A 26 7.67 -4.14 -21.46
C GLY A 26 6.51 -4.35 -20.47
N ARG A 27 6.13 -5.62 -20.22
CA ARG A 27 5.09 -5.99 -19.24
C ARG A 27 5.62 -5.97 -17.80
N TRP A 28 6.93 -6.03 -17.58
CA TRP A 28 7.52 -5.81 -16.26
C TRP A 28 7.57 -4.33 -15.91
N ILE A 29 7.94 -3.46 -16.86
CA ILE A 29 8.00 -2.02 -16.65
C ILE A 29 6.61 -1.46 -16.30
N SER A 30 5.56 -1.90 -17.00
CA SER A 30 4.19 -1.46 -16.69
C SER A 30 3.71 -1.90 -15.30
N ARG A 31 4.14 -3.07 -14.81
CA ARG A 31 3.84 -3.54 -13.44
C ARG A 31 4.49 -2.67 -12.38
N VAL A 32 5.76 -2.32 -12.59
CA VAL A 32 6.54 -1.46 -11.69
C VAL A 32 5.90 -0.07 -11.59
N LEU A 33 5.58 0.53 -12.74
CA LEU A 33 4.91 1.84 -12.81
C LEU A 33 3.54 1.80 -12.13
N LYS A 34 2.74 0.74 -12.37
CA LYS A 34 1.45 0.56 -11.69
C LYS A 34 1.62 0.45 -10.18
N ARG A 35 2.66 -0.23 -9.69
CA ARG A 35 2.91 -0.32 -8.25
C ARG A 35 3.33 1.03 -7.66
N GLN A 36 4.19 1.78 -8.35
CA GLN A 36 4.58 3.14 -7.93
C GLN A 36 3.37 4.09 -7.90
N ALA A 37 2.52 4.04 -8.92
CA ALA A 37 1.27 4.80 -8.95
C ALA A 37 0.32 4.40 -7.82
N THR A 38 0.21 3.11 -7.53
CA THR A 38 -0.58 2.61 -6.38
C THR A 38 -0.04 3.17 -5.06
N ASP A 39 1.27 3.05 -4.83
CA ASP A 39 1.93 3.52 -3.61
C ASP A 39 1.73 5.04 -3.45
N HIS A 40 1.84 5.81 -4.52
CA HIS A 40 1.64 7.27 -4.49
C HIS A 40 0.18 7.68 -4.24
N CYS A 41 -0.77 7.13 -5.02
CA CYS A 41 -2.18 7.50 -4.93
C CYS A 41 -2.80 7.04 -3.61
N PHE A 42 -2.50 5.84 -3.12
CA PHE A 42 -3.11 5.29 -1.90
C PHE A 42 -2.34 5.60 -0.60
N ALA A 43 -1.21 6.32 -0.69
CA ALA A 43 -0.54 6.87 0.50
C ALA A 43 -1.28 8.08 1.10
N GLN A 44 -2.23 8.67 0.37
CA GLN A 44 -2.95 9.86 0.83
C GLN A 44 -3.81 9.59 2.07
N ASN A 45 -4.13 10.66 2.81
CA ASN A 45 -4.90 10.60 4.05
C ASN A 45 -6.40 10.80 3.87
N THR A 46 -6.85 11.20 2.67
CA THR A 46 -8.28 11.41 2.36
C THR A 46 -8.63 10.78 1.02
N VAL A 47 -9.89 10.35 0.86
CA VAL A 47 -10.35 9.67 -0.37
C VAL A 47 -10.33 10.65 -1.55
N GLU A 48 -10.61 11.92 -1.31
CA GLU A 48 -10.57 12.99 -2.31
C GLU A 48 -9.18 13.12 -2.92
N LYS A 49 -8.13 13.09 -2.10
CA LYS A 49 -6.74 13.14 -2.58
C LYS A 49 -6.34 11.86 -3.33
N ILE A 50 -6.87 10.70 -2.93
CA ILE A 50 -6.67 9.45 -3.68
C ILE A 50 -7.30 9.60 -5.08
N VAL A 51 -8.54 10.09 -5.15
CA VAL A 51 -9.26 10.32 -6.41
C VAL A 51 -8.56 11.36 -7.28
N GLU A 52 -8.09 12.46 -6.71
CA GLU A 52 -7.29 13.48 -7.41
C GLU A 52 -6.01 12.87 -7.99
N GLY A 53 -5.27 12.10 -7.19
CA GLY A 53 -4.06 11.41 -7.64
C GLY A 53 -4.35 10.45 -8.79
N LEU A 54 -5.40 9.64 -8.69
CA LEU A 54 -5.79 8.70 -9.75
C LEU A 54 -6.22 9.42 -11.04
N LYS A 55 -6.92 10.55 -10.94
CA LYS A 55 -7.25 11.39 -12.11
C LYS A 55 -5.99 11.92 -12.78
N ALA A 56 -5.02 12.41 -12.01
CA ALA A 56 -3.75 12.87 -12.56
C ALA A 56 -2.98 11.75 -13.29
N VAL A 57 -3.06 10.49 -12.81
CA VAL A 57 -2.50 9.33 -13.54
C VAL A 57 -3.29 9.04 -14.82
N GLN A 58 -4.63 9.07 -14.76
CA GLN A 58 -5.49 8.84 -15.93
C GLN A 58 -5.24 9.88 -17.03
N ASP A 59 -5.05 11.15 -16.66
CA ASP A 59 -4.80 12.26 -17.58
C ASP A 59 -3.36 12.25 -18.10
N GLY A 60 -2.45 11.54 -17.43
CA GLY A 60 -1.02 11.46 -17.78
C GLY A 60 -0.16 12.60 -17.23
N HIS A 61 -0.75 13.43 -16.35
CA HIS A 61 -0.02 14.46 -15.61
C HIS A 61 0.93 13.88 -14.56
N LEU A 62 0.69 12.63 -14.15
CA LEU A 62 1.52 11.93 -13.17
C LEU A 62 1.91 10.54 -13.72
N PHE A 63 3.20 10.22 -13.63
CA PHE A 63 3.82 9.02 -14.23
C PHE A 63 3.88 9.06 -15.77
N SER A 64 3.99 7.89 -16.40
CA SER A 64 4.15 7.71 -17.84
C SER A 64 2.82 7.83 -18.58
N GLU A 65 2.85 8.28 -19.84
CA GLU A 65 1.76 8.23 -20.83
C GLU A 65 1.42 6.79 -21.30
N ASP A 66 1.73 5.78 -20.50
CA ASP A 66 1.44 4.37 -20.81
C ASP A 66 -0.09 4.16 -20.84
N PRO A 67 -0.66 3.76 -22.00
CA PRO A 67 -2.11 3.54 -22.11
C PRO A 67 -2.65 2.51 -21.11
N SER A 68 -1.84 1.51 -20.75
CA SER A 68 -2.24 0.48 -19.79
C SER A 68 -2.34 1.02 -18.35
N LEU A 69 -1.51 2.01 -18.01
CA LEU A 69 -1.54 2.68 -16.72
C LEU A 69 -2.74 3.63 -16.62
N LYS A 70 -2.99 4.40 -17.68
CA LYS A 70 -4.18 5.28 -17.79
C LYS A 70 -5.49 4.49 -17.69
N ALA A 71 -5.58 3.36 -18.41
CA ALA A 71 -6.74 2.47 -18.34
C ALA A 71 -6.97 1.93 -16.92
N TRP A 72 -5.92 1.47 -16.25
CA TRP A 72 -6.02 1.01 -14.86
C TRP A 72 -6.50 2.11 -13.90
N ALA A 73 -6.01 3.35 -14.06
CA ALA A 73 -6.43 4.46 -13.22
C ALA A 73 -7.92 4.77 -13.43
N GLY A 74 -8.38 4.78 -14.68
CA GLY A 74 -9.81 4.94 -15.03
C GLY A 74 -10.69 3.84 -14.43
N GLU A 75 -10.34 2.57 -14.63
CA GLU A 75 -11.07 1.43 -14.04
C GLU A 75 -11.13 1.52 -12.51
N THR A 76 -10.04 1.94 -11.87
CA THR A 76 -9.96 2.10 -10.42
C THR A 76 -10.85 3.24 -9.92
N LEU A 77 -10.91 4.36 -10.66
CA LEU A 77 -11.81 5.47 -10.37
C LEU A 77 -13.27 5.05 -10.46
N ASP A 78 -13.64 4.32 -11.51
CA ASP A 78 -15.00 3.80 -11.70
C ASP A 78 -15.40 2.88 -10.54
N LEU A 79 -14.49 1.99 -10.13
CA LEU A 79 -14.69 1.11 -8.98
C LEU A 79 -14.90 1.88 -7.67
N ILE A 80 -14.21 3.00 -7.45
CA ILE A 80 -14.43 3.84 -6.27
C ILE A 80 -15.80 4.53 -6.37
N GLN A 81 -16.16 5.06 -7.53
CA GLN A 81 -17.38 5.84 -7.73
C GLN A 81 -18.68 5.01 -7.58
N ILE A 82 -18.66 3.72 -7.95
CA ILE A 82 -19.82 2.84 -7.77
C ILE A 82 -20.06 2.42 -6.30
N ARG A 83 -19.07 2.61 -5.42
CA ARG A 83 -19.17 2.26 -4.00
C ARG A 83 -19.79 3.39 -3.19
N SER A 84 -20.17 3.09 -1.95
CA SER A 84 -20.69 4.07 -1.01
C SER A 84 -19.59 5.08 -0.66
N PRO A 85 -19.82 6.40 -0.83
CA PRO A 85 -18.86 7.44 -0.45
C PRO A 85 -18.46 7.33 1.03
N SER A 86 -19.45 7.20 1.92
CA SER A 86 -19.22 7.00 3.35
C SER A 86 -18.42 5.72 3.62
N GLY A 87 -18.75 4.63 2.93
CA GLY A 87 -18.03 3.36 3.05
C GLY A 87 -16.55 3.51 2.72
N CYS A 88 -16.20 4.18 1.62
CA CYS A 88 -14.81 4.44 1.25
C CYS A 88 -14.04 5.24 2.31
N ILE A 89 -14.66 6.30 2.85
CA ILE A 89 -14.05 7.14 3.90
C ILE A 89 -13.86 6.34 5.19
N ILE A 90 -14.90 5.63 5.63
CA ILE A 90 -14.86 4.75 6.81
C ILE A 90 -13.75 3.72 6.68
N THR A 91 -13.63 3.04 5.52
CA THR A 91 -12.59 2.04 5.28
C THR A 91 -11.20 2.65 5.36
N LEU A 92 -10.97 3.82 4.73
CA LEU A 92 -9.68 4.50 4.80
C LEU A 92 -9.32 4.85 6.24
N MET A 93 -10.26 5.41 7.00
CA MET A 93 -10.05 5.76 8.41
C MET A 93 -9.75 4.51 9.26
N ALA A 94 -10.51 3.43 9.10
CA ALA A 94 -10.31 2.18 9.83
C ALA A 94 -8.91 1.59 9.57
N LEU A 95 -8.45 1.60 8.31
CA LEU A 95 -7.11 1.12 7.97
C LEU A 95 -6.00 1.98 8.60
N ARG A 96 -6.20 3.30 8.70
CA ARG A 96 -5.21 4.22 9.28
C ARG A 96 -5.15 4.12 10.80
N GLU A 97 -6.29 4.04 11.48
CA GLU A 97 -6.33 3.86 12.94
C GLU A 97 -5.90 2.45 13.34
N GLY A 98 -6.34 1.42 12.60
CA GLY A 98 -5.98 0.02 12.82
C GLY A 98 -4.47 -0.25 12.76
N LYS A 99 -3.74 0.49 11.92
CA LYS A 99 -2.27 0.39 11.82
C LYS A 99 -1.54 0.75 13.13
N LYS A 100 -2.16 1.55 14.01
CA LYS A 100 -1.51 2.10 15.21
C LYS A 100 -1.74 1.28 16.47
N VAL A 101 -2.67 0.34 16.42
CA VAL A 101 -3.19 -0.37 17.60
C VAL A 101 -2.89 -1.87 17.51
N SER A 102 -2.96 -2.55 18.64
CA SER A 102 -2.86 -4.01 18.70
C SER A 102 -4.09 -4.70 18.15
N ILE A 103 -3.95 -5.97 17.79
CA ILE A 103 -4.99 -6.77 17.15
C ILE A 103 -6.32 -6.86 17.93
N ASP A 104 -6.27 -6.90 19.25
CA ASP A 104 -7.44 -6.92 20.14
C ASP A 104 -8.21 -5.59 20.11
N VAL A 105 -7.49 -4.47 20.18
CA VAL A 105 -8.08 -3.14 20.03
C VAL A 105 -8.67 -2.96 18.63
N CYS A 106 -8.01 -3.50 17.60
CA CYS A 106 -8.51 -3.52 16.24
C CYS A 106 -9.84 -4.29 16.13
N PHE A 107 -9.95 -5.49 16.72
CA PHE A 107 -11.22 -6.24 16.76
C PHE A 107 -12.33 -5.49 17.50
N ALA A 108 -12.01 -4.81 18.60
CA ALA A 108 -12.99 -4.00 19.32
C ALA A 108 -13.49 -2.81 18.48
N MET A 109 -12.61 -2.18 17.71
CA MET A 109 -12.97 -1.14 16.74
C MET A 109 -13.85 -1.69 15.61
N ASP A 110 -13.46 -2.82 15.00
CA ASP A 110 -14.20 -3.44 13.90
C ASP A 110 -15.59 -3.92 14.32
N MET A 111 -15.74 -4.44 15.54
CA MET A 111 -17.04 -4.85 16.08
C MET A 111 -18.01 -3.66 16.22
N ARG A 112 -17.50 -2.49 16.66
CA ARG A 112 -18.30 -1.26 16.72
C ARG A 112 -18.74 -0.83 15.33
N LEU A 113 -17.81 -0.88 14.39
CA LEU A 113 -18.08 -0.52 13.01
C LEU A 113 -19.15 -1.44 12.42
N ALA A 114 -19.00 -2.76 12.58
CA ALA A 114 -19.95 -3.76 12.12
C ALA A 114 -21.34 -3.54 12.73
N ALA A 115 -21.43 -3.35 14.04
CA ALA A 115 -22.70 -3.10 14.74
C ALA A 115 -23.43 -1.84 14.21
N THR A 116 -22.68 -0.84 13.74
CA THR A 116 -23.24 0.40 13.21
C THR A 116 -23.60 0.31 11.71
N CYS A 117 -22.95 -0.58 10.96
CA CYS A 117 -23.07 -0.72 9.50
C CYS A 117 -23.93 -1.91 9.04
N CYS A 118 -24.65 -2.58 9.93
CA CYS A 118 -25.48 -3.74 9.56
C CYS A 118 -26.53 -3.38 8.50
N HIS A 119 -26.38 -3.93 7.29
CA HIS A 119 -27.31 -3.79 6.18
C HIS A 119 -27.81 -5.15 5.71
N LEU A 120 -29.07 -5.21 5.29
CA LEU A 120 -29.69 -6.43 4.77
C LEU A 120 -29.58 -6.47 3.23
N LEU A 121 -29.10 -7.59 2.68
CA LEU A 121 -29.09 -7.85 1.24
C LEU A 121 -30.44 -8.42 0.80
N ILE A 122 -31.45 -7.55 0.63
CA ILE A 122 -32.82 -7.98 0.28
C ILE A 122 -33.02 -8.02 -1.24
N ASN A 123 -32.61 -6.96 -1.93
CA ASN A 123 -32.89 -6.78 -3.36
C ASN A 123 -31.65 -7.02 -4.23
N LYS A 124 -31.83 -7.74 -5.35
CA LYS A 124 -30.80 -7.89 -6.38
C LYS A 124 -30.89 -6.72 -7.36
N GLN A 125 -29.99 -5.75 -7.22
CA GLN A 125 -29.84 -4.64 -8.18
C GLN A 125 -28.53 -4.80 -8.96
N LYS A 126 -28.58 -4.55 -10.27
CA LYS A 126 -27.40 -4.59 -11.16
C LYS A 126 -26.75 -3.21 -11.34
N SER A 127 -27.48 -2.13 -11.06
CA SER A 127 -27.02 -0.74 -11.16
C SER A 127 -26.40 -0.25 -9.85
N ARG A 128 -25.72 0.90 -9.90
CA ARG A 128 -25.22 1.60 -8.71
C ARG A 128 -26.37 1.85 -7.72
N PRO A 129 -26.25 1.41 -6.46
CA PRO A 129 -27.26 1.71 -5.45
C PRO A 129 -27.40 3.22 -5.23
N GLY A 130 -28.61 3.65 -4.86
CA GLY A 130 -28.88 5.03 -4.43
C GLY A 130 -28.26 5.31 -3.05
N TRP A 131 -26.94 5.36 -2.98
CA TRP A 131 -26.23 5.68 -1.74
C TRP A 131 -26.64 7.06 -1.24
N SER A 132 -26.85 7.18 0.07
CA SER A 132 -27.04 8.45 0.76
C SER A 132 -26.00 8.54 1.88
N PRO A 133 -25.01 9.44 1.78
CA PRO A 133 -24.75 10.40 0.70
C PRO A 133 -24.34 9.74 -0.62
N SER A 134 -24.55 10.46 -1.73
CA SER A 134 -24.35 9.98 -3.10
C SER A 134 -22.98 10.36 -3.68
N ALA A 135 -22.36 11.41 -3.15
CA ALA A 135 -21.04 11.90 -3.52
C ALA A 135 -20.11 12.07 -2.31
N LEU A 136 -18.78 12.07 -2.54
CA LEU A 136 -17.78 12.26 -1.47
C LEU A 136 -17.90 13.61 -0.77
N ALA A 137 -18.17 14.67 -1.54
CA ALA A 137 -18.30 16.04 -1.02
C ALA A 137 -19.51 16.24 -0.08
N GLU A 138 -20.50 15.34 -0.14
CA GLU A 138 -21.69 15.38 0.74
C GLU A 138 -21.43 14.72 2.10
N VAL A 139 -20.30 14.01 2.26
CA VAL A 139 -19.99 13.30 3.50
C VAL A 139 -19.37 14.25 4.52
N ASP A 140 -20.05 14.44 5.65
CA ASP A 140 -19.44 15.07 6.82
C ASP A 140 -18.47 14.09 7.51
N VAL A 141 -17.18 14.26 7.23
CA VAL A 141 -16.11 13.43 7.78
C VAL A 141 -16.04 13.52 9.32
N ALA A 142 -16.35 14.68 9.90
CA ALA A 142 -16.32 14.86 11.36
C ALA A 142 -17.49 14.10 12.01
N ALA A 143 -18.68 14.15 11.42
CA ALA A 143 -19.82 13.36 11.86
C ALA A 143 -19.57 11.85 11.70
N VAL A 144 -18.97 11.41 10.59
CA VAL A 144 -18.56 10.02 10.38
C VAL A 144 -17.57 9.59 11.46
N ARG A 145 -16.53 10.39 11.72
CA ARG A 145 -15.54 10.08 12.77
C ARG A 145 -16.20 9.92 14.14
N LYS A 146 -17.08 10.86 14.51
CA LYS A 146 -17.82 10.83 15.77
C LYS A 146 -18.75 9.62 15.84
N LYS A 147 -19.41 9.26 14.76
CA LYS A 147 -20.38 8.16 14.74
C LYS A 147 -19.71 6.78 14.83
N TYR A 148 -18.61 6.58 14.09
CA TYR A 148 -18.03 5.24 13.91
C TYR A 148 -16.76 5.00 14.75
N PHE A 149 -16.06 6.05 15.18
CA PHE A 149 -14.76 5.95 15.85
C PHE A 149 -14.71 6.61 17.23
N SER A 150 -15.82 7.13 17.75
CA SER A 150 -15.89 7.56 19.15
C SER A 150 -15.77 6.36 20.11
N ARG A 151 -15.24 6.64 21.31
CA ARG A 151 -15.05 5.62 22.36
C ARG A 151 -16.38 5.04 22.83
N ASP A 152 -17.40 5.88 22.90
CA ASP A 152 -18.75 5.51 23.30
C ASP A 152 -19.60 5.32 22.03
N ALA A 153 -20.22 4.15 21.91
CA ALA A 153 -21.19 3.92 20.85
C ALA A 153 -22.44 4.77 21.09
N ALA A 154 -23.18 5.06 20.01
CA ALA A 154 -24.46 5.72 20.14
C ALA A 154 -25.38 4.92 21.09
N PRO A 155 -26.21 5.57 21.93
CA PRO A 155 -27.06 4.87 22.90
C PRO A 155 -28.00 3.83 22.28
N THR A 156 -28.30 3.97 20.99
CA THR A 156 -29.15 3.07 20.20
C THR A 156 -28.42 1.85 19.64
N THR A 157 -27.09 1.78 19.75
CA THR A 157 -26.29 0.69 19.20
C THR A 157 -26.04 -0.36 20.28
N HIS A 158 -26.71 -1.51 20.16
CA HIS A 158 -26.43 -2.66 21.01
C HIS A 158 -25.06 -3.25 20.66
N MET A 159 -24.04 -2.93 21.46
CA MET A 159 -22.72 -3.57 21.34
C MET A 159 -22.66 -4.84 22.18
N VAL A 160 -22.25 -5.93 21.54
CA VAL A 160 -21.81 -7.13 22.27
C VAL A 160 -20.39 -6.87 22.78
N LYS A 161 -20.17 -7.08 24.08
CA LYS A 161 -18.82 -7.06 24.63
C LYS A 161 -18.04 -8.25 24.08
N LEU A 162 -16.89 -7.98 23.46
CA LEU A 162 -15.96 -9.02 23.07
C LEU A 162 -15.30 -9.60 24.32
N ASP A 163 -15.78 -10.75 24.76
CA ASP A 163 -15.07 -11.57 25.74
C ASP A 163 -14.05 -12.42 24.98
N TYR A 164 -12.77 -12.14 25.22
CA TYR A 164 -11.69 -12.89 24.58
C TYR A 164 -11.62 -14.29 25.17
N LEU A 165 -11.52 -15.29 24.29
CA LEU A 165 -11.22 -16.65 24.72
C LEU A 165 -9.84 -16.69 25.39
N PRO A 166 -9.66 -17.49 26.46
CA PRO A 166 -8.36 -17.63 27.08
C PRO A 166 -7.39 -18.28 26.09
N THR A 167 -6.47 -17.51 25.53
CA THR A 167 -5.43 -18.00 24.62
C THR A 167 -4.04 -17.80 25.22
N ARG A 168 -3.07 -18.61 24.78
CA ARG A 168 -1.65 -18.41 25.13
C ARG A 168 -1.04 -17.21 24.40
N MET A 169 -1.69 -16.71 23.36
CA MET A 169 -1.21 -15.59 22.57
C MET A 169 -1.64 -14.27 23.22
N LYS A 170 -0.66 -13.41 23.51
CA LYS A 170 -0.91 -12.04 23.95
C LYS A 170 -1.28 -11.17 22.75
N ALA A 171 -1.94 -10.05 23.02
CA ALA A 171 -2.15 -9.01 22.03
C ALA A 171 -0.83 -8.56 21.40
N TYR A 172 -0.82 -8.36 20.09
CA TYR A 172 0.35 -7.97 19.31
C TYR A 172 0.01 -6.85 18.34
N HIS A 173 1.00 -6.01 18.04
CA HIS A 173 0.90 -4.96 17.01
C HIS A 173 1.31 -5.51 15.63
N GLU A 174 2.28 -6.40 15.61
CA GLU A 174 2.75 -7.08 14.41
C GLU A 174 2.55 -8.58 14.55
N TYR A 175 2.24 -9.25 13.44
CA TYR A 175 1.95 -10.68 13.47
C TYR A 175 3.19 -11.49 13.90
N PRO A 176 3.12 -12.29 14.98
CA PRO A 176 4.30 -12.96 15.56
C PRO A 176 4.99 -13.97 14.63
N HIS A 177 4.30 -14.44 13.59
CA HIS A 177 4.80 -15.45 12.65
C HIS A 177 4.95 -14.90 11.22
N ALA A 178 5.12 -13.59 11.05
CA ALA A 178 5.28 -12.95 9.73
C ALA A 178 6.52 -13.42 8.97
N GLN A 179 7.51 -13.97 9.67
CA GLN A 179 8.79 -14.45 9.14
C GLN A 179 8.71 -15.58 8.10
N TYR A 180 7.59 -16.31 8.05
CA TYR A 180 7.41 -17.41 7.09
C TYR A 180 6.89 -16.94 5.73
N GLY A 181 6.44 -15.68 5.62
CA GLY A 181 6.04 -15.08 4.35
C GLY A 181 7.22 -14.52 3.56
N LEU A 182 6.95 -14.10 2.32
CA LEU A 182 7.96 -13.40 1.50
C LEU A 182 8.46 -12.14 2.21
N THR A 183 9.78 -12.01 2.33
CA THR A 183 10.47 -10.90 3.03
C THR A 183 9.87 -9.52 2.70
N SER A 184 9.58 -8.71 3.73
CA SER A 184 8.96 -7.39 3.56
C SER A 184 9.89 -6.38 2.87
N GLU A 185 9.31 -5.35 2.25
CA GLU A 185 10.08 -4.25 1.66
C GLU A 185 10.92 -3.52 2.72
N GLU A 186 10.39 -3.35 3.93
CA GLU A 186 11.11 -2.72 5.05
C GLU A 186 12.33 -3.55 5.49
N SER A 187 12.19 -4.89 5.49
CA SER A 187 13.32 -5.78 5.78
C SER A 187 14.41 -5.61 4.73
N ILE A 188 14.05 -5.61 3.44
CA ILE A 188 15.01 -5.43 2.35
C ILE A 188 15.70 -4.07 2.42
N LYS A 189 14.93 -3.01 2.68
CA LYS A 189 15.45 -1.65 2.92
C LYS A 189 16.50 -1.62 4.03
N SER A 190 16.28 -2.33 5.14
CA SER A 190 17.27 -2.38 6.24
C SER A 190 18.60 -3.03 5.83
N PHE A 191 18.59 -4.00 4.92
CA PHE A 191 19.81 -4.56 4.34
C PHE A 191 20.47 -3.57 3.37
N VAL A 192 19.71 -2.88 2.53
CA VAL A 192 20.24 -1.91 1.56
C VAL A 192 20.90 -0.71 2.26
N ILE A 193 20.30 -0.22 3.36
CA ILE A 193 20.85 0.89 4.17
C ILE A 193 22.05 0.44 5.02
N GLY A 194 22.23 -0.87 5.22
CA GLY A 194 23.27 -1.42 6.10
C GLY A 194 22.98 -1.27 7.60
N ASN A 195 21.70 -1.16 7.98
CA ASN A 195 21.28 -1.12 9.38
C ASN A 195 21.33 -2.49 10.09
N VAL A 196 21.64 -3.57 9.36
CA VAL A 196 21.74 -4.92 9.90
C VAL A 196 23.16 -5.18 10.40
N LYS A 197 23.32 -5.27 11.73
CA LYS A 197 24.60 -5.58 12.38
C LYS A 197 25.22 -6.86 11.80
N GLY A 198 26.44 -6.75 11.28
CA GLY A 198 27.23 -7.89 10.78
C GLY A 198 26.92 -8.35 9.36
N ALA A 199 26.01 -7.70 8.63
CA ALA A 199 25.63 -8.11 7.27
C ALA A 199 26.05 -7.10 6.18
N SER A 200 26.24 -5.81 6.50
CA SER A 200 26.64 -4.80 5.52
C SER A 200 27.44 -3.69 6.20
N GLY A 201 28.58 -3.30 5.60
CA GLY A 201 29.33 -2.11 6.03
C GLY A 201 28.66 -0.81 5.54
N HIS A 202 29.30 0.34 5.73
CA HIS A 202 28.85 1.65 5.23
C HIS A 202 28.81 1.79 3.68
N LEU A 203 28.99 0.69 2.95
CA LEU A 203 29.06 0.67 1.48
C LEU A 203 27.75 0.14 0.91
N ALA A 204 27.38 0.66 -0.26
CA ALA A 204 26.21 0.22 -0.99
C ALA A 204 26.35 -1.27 -1.36
N ILE A 205 25.36 -2.08 -1.00
CA ILE A 205 25.36 -3.52 -1.28
C ILE A 205 24.99 -3.79 -2.73
N THR A 206 25.68 -4.73 -3.37
CA THR A 206 25.33 -5.18 -4.72
C THR A 206 24.09 -6.10 -4.68
N LYS A 207 23.44 -6.25 -5.84
CA LYS A 207 22.27 -7.14 -5.97
C LYS A 207 22.61 -8.59 -5.58
N ASP A 208 23.76 -9.10 -6.03
CA ASP A 208 24.16 -10.50 -5.80
C ASP A 208 24.56 -10.75 -4.34
N GLU A 209 25.18 -9.78 -3.68
CA GLU A 209 25.43 -9.82 -2.25
C GLU A 209 24.13 -9.80 -1.44
N LEU A 210 23.21 -8.89 -1.77
CA LEU A 210 21.89 -8.84 -1.13
C LEU A 210 21.15 -10.16 -1.28
N LEU A 211 21.19 -10.75 -2.47
CA LEU A 211 20.62 -12.06 -2.76
C LEU A 211 21.21 -13.15 -1.88
N SER A 212 22.54 -13.17 -1.74
CA SER A 212 23.24 -14.14 -0.91
C SER A 212 22.84 -14.02 0.57
N LEU A 213 22.77 -12.79 1.09
CA LEU A 213 22.35 -12.53 2.48
C LEU A 213 20.90 -12.91 2.75
N VAL A 214 19.98 -12.51 1.86
CA VAL A 214 18.55 -12.78 2.02
C VAL A 214 18.28 -14.28 1.87
N SER A 215 18.95 -14.97 0.94
CA SER A 215 18.80 -16.41 0.74
C SER A 215 19.33 -17.23 1.93
N LEU A 216 20.38 -16.75 2.62
CA LEU A 216 20.89 -17.37 3.83
C LEU A 216 19.86 -17.29 4.98
N LYS A 217 19.18 -16.15 5.09
CA LYS A 217 18.20 -15.90 6.17
C LYS A 217 16.83 -16.49 5.90
N TRP A 218 16.40 -16.53 4.63
CA TRP A 218 15.13 -17.07 4.18
C TRP A 218 15.38 -18.13 3.11
N THR A 219 15.67 -19.34 3.56
CA THR A 219 15.94 -20.47 2.67
C THR A 219 14.69 -20.88 1.90
N ALA A 220 14.85 -21.16 0.60
CA ALA A 220 13.84 -21.79 -0.26
C ALA A 220 12.49 -21.05 -0.44
N GLN A 221 12.48 -19.71 -0.37
CA GLN A 221 11.28 -18.95 -0.74
C GLN A 221 11.14 -18.81 -2.26
N ASP A 222 10.14 -19.50 -2.82
CA ASP A 222 9.77 -19.35 -4.23
C ASP A 222 9.34 -17.92 -4.56
N GLY A 223 9.91 -17.36 -5.62
CA GLY A 223 9.61 -16.00 -6.08
C GLY A 223 10.37 -14.87 -5.36
N LEU A 224 11.28 -15.20 -4.43
CA LEU A 224 12.11 -14.21 -3.74
C LEU A 224 12.95 -13.36 -4.71
N LEU A 225 13.56 -14.00 -5.72
CA LEU A 225 14.37 -13.31 -6.74
C LEU A 225 13.55 -12.27 -7.50
N ALA A 226 12.37 -12.67 -8.00
CA ALA A 226 11.49 -11.78 -8.75
C ALA A 226 11.00 -10.61 -7.89
N LYS A 227 10.76 -10.85 -6.59
CA LYS A 227 10.38 -9.80 -5.64
C LYS A 227 11.53 -8.82 -5.38
N LEU A 228 12.75 -9.31 -5.17
CA LEU A 228 13.93 -8.45 -4.99
C LEU A 228 14.19 -7.58 -6.22
N ASP A 229 14.08 -8.16 -7.41
CA ASP A 229 14.25 -7.44 -8.67
C ASP A 229 13.23 -6.31 -8.82
N ASP A 230 11.95 -6.58 -8.54
CA ASP A 230 10.89 -5.57 -8.54
C ASP A 230 11.17 -4.43 -7.54
N ILE A 231 11.58 -4.78 -6.32
CA ILE A 231 11.83 -3.81 -5.24
C ILE A 231 13.04 -2.94 -5.56
N LEU A 232 14.15 -3.54 -5.98
CA LEU A 232 15.36 -2.79 -6.35
C LEU A 232 15.06 -1.85 -7.52
N LEU A 233 14.39 -2.34 -8.55
CA LEU A 233 14.05 -1.51 -9.73
C LEU A 233 13.16 -0.31 -9.37
N ARG A 234 12.24 -0.44 -8.41
CA ARG A 234 11.30 0.64 -8.06
C ARG A 234 11.74 1.53 -6.91
N ARG A 235 12.69 1.10 -6.07
CA ARG A 235 13.11 1.80 -4.83
C ARG A 235 14.60 2.18 -4.77
N THR A 236 15.42 1.72 -5.70
CA THR A 236 16.86 2.01 -5.69
C THR A 236 17.36 2.62 -6.99
N THR A 237 18.47 3.33 -6.89
CA THR A 237 19.29 3.81 -8.01
C THR A 237 20.64 3.10 -7.97
N GLN A 238 21.09 2.59 -9.11
CA GLN A 238 22.44 2.03 -9.23
C GLN A 238 23.41 3.18 -9.48
N LYS A 239 24.47 3.28 -8.67
CA LYS A 239 25.51 4.31 -8.87
C LYS A 239 26.45 3.97 -10.05
N GLY A 240 26.53 2.69 -10.45
CA GLY A 240 27.29 2.20 -11.60
C GLY A 240 27.14 0.68 -11.82
N PRO A 241 27.74 0.09 -12.87
CA PRO A 241 27.59 -1.33 -13.21
C PRO A 241 28.13 -2.29 -12.15
N ASN A 242 29.13 -1.84 -11.38
CA ASN A 242 29.80 -2.59 -10.31
C ASN A 242 29.64 -1.91 -8.94
N GLU A 243 28.78 -0.90 -8.84
CA GLU A 243 28.55 -0.16 -7.60
C GLU A 243 27.19 -0.59 -7.01
N GLY A 244 27.10 -0.60 -5.68
CA GLY A 244 25.89 -1.04 -5.00
C GLY A 244 24.67 -0.17 -5.28
N SER A 245 23.52 -0.67 -4.85
CA SER A 245 22.24 0.05 -4.97
C SER A 245 22.06 1.02 -3.81
N ASP A 246 21.71 2.27 -4.11
CA ASP A 246 21.34 3.27 -3.11
C ASP A 246 19.85 3.58 -3.20
N LEU A 247 19.21 3.95 -2.10
CA LEU A 247 17.79 4.33 -2.15
C LEU A 247 17.62 5.64 -2.93
N TYR A 248 16.46 5.82 -3.57
CA TYR A 248 16.16 7.12 -4.20
C TYR A 248 16.29 8.26 -3.17
N PRO A 249 16.99 9.36 -3.49
CA PRO A 249 17.04 10.53 -2.62
C PRO A 249 15.62 11.10 -2.48
N SER A 250 15.10 11.05 -1.25
CA SER A 250 13.82 11.62 -0.82
C SER A 250 12.58 11.21 -1.63
N HIS A 251 12.15 9.96 -1.44
CA HIS A 251 10.83 9.79 -0.84
C HIS A 251 11.08 9.16 0.51
N ASP A 252 11.15 10.00 1.55
CA ASP A 252 10.99 9.51 2.90
C ASP A 252 9.83 8.54 2.88
N PHE A 253 10.04 7.36 3.45
CA PHE A 253 8.94 6.56 3.92
C PHE A 253 8.24 7.45 4.95
N HIS A 254 7.33 8.32 4.50
CA HIS A 254 6.35 8.96 5.35
C HIS A 254 5.48 7.81 5.87
N HIS A 255 6.01 7.11 6.87
CA HIS A 255 5.23 6.82 8.05
C HIS A 255 4.64 8.16 8.46
N GLY A 256 3.42 8.41 7.99
CA GLY A 256 2.56 9.40 8.60
C GLY A 256 2.44 9.00 10.07
N ALA A 257 3.30 9.59 10.89
CA ALA A 257 3.09 9.72 12.31
C ALA A 257 1.94 10.70 12.46
N LEU A 258 0.74 10.15 12.50
CA LEU A 258 -0.46 10.66 13.14
C LEU A 258 -1.21 9.43 13.63
#